data_AF-A0A9C8LJK1-F1
#
_entry.id   AF-A0A9C8LJK1-F1
#
_cell.length_a   1.000
_cell.length_b   1.000
_cell.length_c   1.000
_cell.angle_alpha   90.00
_cell.angle_beta   90.00
_cell.angle_gamma   90.00
#
_symmetry.space_group_name_H-M   'P 1'
#
loop_
_entity.id
_entity.type
_entity.pdbx_description
1 polymer ?
#
loop_
_entity_poly.entity_id
_entity_poly.type
_entity_poly.pdbx_seq_one_letter_code
_entity_poly.pdbx_strand_id
1 'polypeptide(L)'
;MSEGELILYSTEDGAATIGLRAVDGTVWLSQREIAELFDKDVRTVNEHIRNVYAEGECDPGATIRKFRIVQTEGSRQVEREIDAYNLDVILSVGYRVRSPRGTQFRRWATTVLREYLVKGFAMDDARLKQAEQWDYFDEWLARIRDIRASEKRFYQKVRDLYATAIDYDKTSSQAQAFFKKVQNKMLWAVTGKTAAELIENRSDPSAPNMGLTSWKGSIVRKGDVGTAKNYLKAEEVEELNRIVVMYLDYAEDQAKRRRPVTMAEWAAKLDAFLSFNERDVLTHAGRLRMDVAQKLAARRFEMFDANRRTAEARAADEADIAHLEEMEKAAKGRKKGG
;
A
#
# COMPACT_ATOMS: atom_id res chain seq x y z
N MET A 1 -3.86 -23.26 -18.86
CA MET A 1 -3.01 -22.87 -20.00
C MET A 1 -3.43 -21.47 -20.36
N SER A 2 -2.76 -20.45 -19.83
CA SER A 2 -3.06 -19.06 -20.20
C SER A 2 -2.52 -18.83 -21.61
N GLU A 3 -3.38 -18.94 -22.61
CA GLU A 3 -3.09 -18.41 -23.94
C GLU A 3 -2.72 -16.93 -23.75
N GLY A 4 -1.50 -16.58 -24.14
CA GLY A 4 -0.94 -15.26 -23.89
C GLY A 4 -1.85 -14.18 -24.46
N GLU A 5 -2.25 -13.26 -23.59
CA GLU A 5 -3.19 -12.20 -23.95
C GLU A 5 -2.47 -11.21 -24.88
N LEU A 6 -3.04 -10.95 -26.06
CA LEU A 6 -2.43 -10.07 -27.06
C LEU A 6 -2.86 -8.62 -26.82
N ILE A 7 -1.99 -7.78 -26.24
CA ILE A 7 -2.25 -6.35 -26.07
C ILE A 7 -1.83 -5.64 -27.36
N LEU A 8 -2.75 -4.94 -28.00
CA LEU A 8 -2.44 -4.12 -29.18
C LEU A 8 -1.91 -2.76 -28.72
N TYR A 9 -0.61 -2.53 -28.88
CA TYR A 9 -0.02 -1.19 -28.73
C TYR A 9 0.02 -0.52 -30.10
N SER A 10 -0.73 0.56 -30.26
CA SER A 10 -0.63 1.44 -31.41
C SER A 10 0.36 2.55 -31.11
N THR A 11 1.31 2.79 -32.01
CA THR A 11 2.17 3.96 -31.94
C THR A 11 1.35 5.25 -32.04
N GLU A 12 1.85 6.36 -31.48
CA GLU A 12 1.13 7.66 -31.48
C GLU A 12 0.77 8.16 -32.89
N ASP A 13 1.51 7.73 -33.91
CA ASP A 13 1.28 8.03 -35.33
C ASP A 13 0.34 7.01 -36.04
N GLY A 14 -0.13 5.97 -35.35
CA GLY A 14 -0.95 4.90 -35.90
C GLY A 14 -0.22 4.00 -36.91
N ALA A 15 1.09 4.16 -37.10
CA ALA A 15 1.86 3.51 -38.16
C ALA A 15 2.28 2.07 -37.83
N ALA A 16 2.29 1.68 -36.55
CA ALA A 16 2.53 0.30 -36.15
C ALA A 16 1.56 -0.12 -35.04
N THR A 17 0.94 -1.28 -35.24
CA THR A 17 0.13 -1.98 -34.24
C THR A 17 0.90 -3.23 -33.83
N ILE A 18 1.44 -3.23 -32.63
CA ILE A 18 2.26 -4.33 -32.13
C ILE A 18 1.43 -5.15 -31.15
N GLY A 19 1.24 -6.43 -31.48
CA GLY A 19 0.65 -7.40 -30.58
C GLY A 19 1.66 -7.81 -29.51
N LEU A 20 1.50 -7.30 -28.31
CA LEU A 20 2.30 -7.66 -27.15
C LEU A 20 1.73 -8.92 -26.52
N ARG A 21 2.55 -9.95 -26.29
CA ARG A 21 2.10 -11.15 -25.56
C ARG A 21 2.26 -10.91 -24.06
N ALA A 22 1.16 -10.80 -23.33
CA ALA A 22 1.17 -10.73 -21.88
C ALA A 22 1.06 -12.15 -21.29
N VAL A 23 2.07 -12.55 -20.53
CA VAL A 23 2.13 -13.86 -19.85
C VAL A 23 2.80 -13.65 -18.50
N ASP A 24 2.21 -14.21 -17.44
CA ASP A 24 2.73 -14.16 -16.07
C ASP A 24 2.98 -12.72 -15.54
N GLY A 25 2.10 -11.78 -15.89
CA GLY A 25 2.18 -10.39 -15.42
C GLY A 25 3.24 -9.52 -16.11
N THR A 26 3.91 -10.03 -17.15
CA THR A 26 4.86 -9.25 -17.96
C THR A 26 4.59 -9.41 -19.45
N VAL A 27 5.23 -8.55 -20.25
CA VAL A 27 5.11 -8.51 -21.70
C VAL A 27 6.33 -9.17 -22.32
N TRP A 28 6.11 -9.98 -23.36
CA TRP A 28 7.14 -10.68 -24.11
C TRP A 28 7.15 -10.26 -25.57
N LEU A 29 8.33 -9.90 -26.08
CA LEU A 29 8.56 -9.61 -27.51
C LEU A 29 9.79 -10.34 -28.04
N SER A 30 9.68 -10.86 -29.26
CA SER A 30 10.83 -11.35 -30.04
C SER A 30 11.73 -10.20 -30.47
N GLN A 31 12.99 -10.49 -30.83
CA GLN A 31 13.92 -9.47 -31.36
C GLN A 31 13.33 -8.71 -32.56
N ARG A 32 12.53 -9.40 -33.39
CA ARG A 32 11.89 -8.80 -34.57
C ARG A 32 10.78 -7.83 -34.18
N GLU A 33 9.96 -8.17 -33.19
CA GLU A 33 8.91 -7.27 -32.69
C GLU A 33 9.51 -6.06 -31.96
N ILE A 34 10.63 -6.22 -31.24
CA ILE A 34 11.37 -5.09 -30.64
C ILE A 34 11.96 -4.17 -31.71
N ALA A 35 12.49 -4.75 -32.79
CA ALA A 35 12.99 -4.02 -33.95
C ALA A 35 11.88 -3.20 -34.61
N GLU A 36 10.70 -3.78 -34.79
CA GLU A 36 9.52 -3.07 -35.29
C GLU A 36 9.08 -1.96 -34.32
N LEU A 37 8.99 -2.24 -33.01
CA LEU A 37 8.62 -1.27 -31.98
C LEU A 37 9.47 -0.01 -32.02
N PHE A 38 10.77 -0.15 -32.17
CA PHE A 38 11.69 0.98 -32.14
C PHE A 38 12.15 1.47 -33.52
N ASP A 39 11.56 0.96 -34.60
CA ASP A 39 11.92 1.29 -35.99
C ASP A 39 13.43 1.15 -36.22
N LYS A 40 13.93 -0.06 -35.99
CA LYS A 40 15.33 -0.46 -36.13
C LYS A 40 15.49 -1.80 -36.79
N ASP A 41 16.69 -2.00 -37.31
CA ASP A 41 17.12 -3.30 -37.80
C ASP A 41 17.31 -4.29 -36.63
N VAL A 42 16.93 -5.56 -36.84
CA VAL A 42 17.09 -6.65 -35.87
C VAL A 42 18.54 -6.78 -35.40
N ARG A 43 19.52 -6.51 -36.29
CA ARG A 43 20.94 -6.54 -35.91
C ARG A 43 21.29 -5.50 -34.83
N THR A 44 20.69 -4.32 -34.92
CA THR A 44 20.90 -3.23 -33.96
C THR A 44 20.27 -3.59 -32.60
N VAL A 45 19.07 -4.16 -32.62
CA VAL A 45 18.41 -4.65 -31.39
C VAL A 45 19.23 -5.76 -30.74
N ASN A 46 19.73 -6.71 -31.51
CA ASN A 46 20.58 -7.80 -31.00
C ASN A 46 21.86 -7.27 -30.35
N GLU A 47 22.50 -6.26 -30.94
CA GLU A 47 23.65 -5.58 -30.33
C GLU A 47 23.28 -4.95 -28.98
N HIS A 48 22.15 -4.23 -28.89
CA HIS A 48 21.69 -3.64 -27.64
C HIS A 48 21.38 -4.69 -26.58
N ILE A 49 20.71 -5.80 -26.93
CA ILE A 49 20.43 -6.90 -26.01
C ILE A 49 21.73 -7.51 -25.46
N ARG A 50 22.73 -7.74 -26.32
CA ARG A 50 24.04 -8.25 -25.89
C ARG A 50 24.71 -7.28 -24.91
N ASN A 51 24.63 -5.98 -25.16
CA ASN A 51 25.20 -4.98 -24.26
C ASN A 51 24.45 -4.93 -22.92
N VAL A 52 23.12 -5.03 -22.92
CA VAL A 52 22.29 -5.08 -21.69
C VAL A 52 22.72 -6.24 -20.78
N TYR A 53 22.99 -7.41 -21.35
CA TYR A 53 23.49 -8.55 -20.58
C TYR A 53 24.96 -8.40 -20.17
N ALA A 54 25.81 -7.86 -21.05
CA ALA A 54 27.23 -7.63 -20.73
C ALA A 54 27.41 -6.61 -19.59
N GLU A 55 26.52 -5.62 -19.50
CA GLU A 55 26.50 -4.60 -18.45
C GLU A 55 25.82 -5.10 -17.16
N GLY A 56 25.22 -6.29 -17.17
CA GLY A 56 24.56 -6.89 -16.02
C GLY A 56 23.23 -6.21 -15.64
N GLU A 57 22.60 -5.47 -16.55
CA GLU A 57 21.30 -4.83 -16.30
C GLU A 57 20.15 -5.84 -16.22
N CYS A 58 20.31 -6.96 -16.91
CA CYS A 58 19.33 -8.05 -16.94
C CYS A 58 20.05 -9.40 -16.83
N ASP A 59 19.38 -10.40 -16.26
CA ASP A 59 19.86 -11.78 -16.24
C ASP A 59 19.19 -12.60 -17.35
N PRO A 60 19.95 -13.14 -18.34
CA PRO A 60 19.41 -13.97 -19.40
C PRO A 60 18.54 -15.13 -18.92
N GLY A 61 18.84 -15.71 -17.75
CA GLY A 61 18.07 -16.82 -17.17
C GLY A 61 16.66 -16.44 -16.73
N ALA A 62 16.44 -15.16 -16.41
CA ALA A 62 15.16 -14.62 -15.94
C ALA A 62 14.39 -13.85 -17.04
N THR A 63 15.09 -13.35 -18.06
CA THR A 63 14.51 -12.41 -19.05
C THR A 63 14.30 -13.01 -20.44
N ILE A 64 14.70 -14.26 -20.69
CA ILE A 64 14.49 -14.96 -21.98
C ILE A 64 13.52 -16.12 -21.80
N ARG A 65 12.53 -16.21 -22.69
CA ARG A 65 11.62 -17.35 -22.79
C ARG A 65 11.48 -17.80 -24.23
N LYS A 66 11.52 -19.12 -24.45
CA LYS A 66 11.28 -19.71 -25.76
C LYS A 66 9.79 -19.89 -26.01
N PHE A 67 9.30 -19.32 -27.10
CA PHE A 67 7.94 -19.51 -27.57
C PHE A 67 7.95 -20.35 -28.84
N ARG A 68 7.10 -21.38 -28.89
CA ARG A 68 6.83 -22.11 -30.13
C ARG A 68 5.91 -21.28 -31.01
N ILE A 69 6.38 -20.97 -32.21
CA ILE A 69 5.61 -20.24 -33.22
C ILE A 69 5.53 -21.14 -34.45
N VAL A 70 4.30 -21.37 -34.90
CA VAL A 70 4.05 -22.08 -36.16
C VAL A 70 4.01 -21.05 -37.27
N GLN A 71 4.89 -21.21 -38.25
CA GLN A 71 4.95 -20.33 -39.42
C GLN A 71 4.66 -21.14 -40.68
N THR A 72 3.77 -20.61 -41.53
CA THR A 72 3.50 -21.19 -42.85
C THR A 72 4.57 -20.69 -43.84
N GLU A 73 5.40 -21.60 -44.35
CA GLU A 73 6.39 -21.30 -45.40
C GLU A 73 6.01 -22.06 -46.68
N GLY A 74 5.41 -21.37 -47.66
CA GLY A 74 4.87 -22.02 -48.85
C GLY A 74 3.67 -22.90 -48.50
N SER A 75 3.75 -24.21 -48.77
CA SER A 75 2.71 -25.19 -48.45
C SER A 75 2.90 -25.94 -47.13
N ARG A 76 3.99 -25.68 -46.38
CA ARG A 76 4.34 -26.39 -45.14
C ARG A 76 4.16 -25.52 -43.90
N GLN A 77 3.65 -26.12 -42.83
CA GLN A 77 3.66 -25.58 -41.47
C GLN A 77 5.00 -25.95 -40.83
N VAL A 78 5.77 -24.97 -40.37
CA VAL A 78 7.06 -25.18 -39.70
C VAL A 78 6.98 -24.60 -38.30
N GLU A 79 7.20 -25.45 -37.29
CA GLU A 79 7.34 -25.00 -35.90
C GLU A 79 8.77 -24.55 -35.62
N ARG A 80 8.93 -23.37 -35.02
CA ARG A 80 10.22 -22.88 -34.53
C ARG A 80 10.10 -22.39 -33.09
N GLU A 81 11.14 -22.64 -32.32
CA GLU A 81 11.33 -21.96 -31.03
C GLU A 81 11.99 -20.61 -31.28
N ILE A 82 11.31 -19.54 -30.89
CA ILE A 82 11.81 -18.17 -30.98
C ILE A 82 12.02 -17.65 -29.57
N ASP A 83 13.21 -17.09 -29.33
CA ASP A 83 13.50 -16.39 -28.08
C ASP A 83 12.70 -15.08 -28.03
N ALA A 84 11.93 -14.91 -26.97
CA ALA A 84 11.31 -13.64 -26.62
C ALA A 84 11.90 -13.11 -25.32
N TYR A 85 11.86 -11.79 -25.21
CA TYR A 85 12.48 -11.00 -24.16
C TYR A 85 11.39 -10.30 -23.38
N ASN A 86 11.54 -10.29 -22.06
CA ASN A 86 10.56 -9.69 -21.16
C ASN A 86 10.60 -8.16 -21.20
N LEU A 87 9.69 -7.51 -20.46
CA LEU A 87 9.57 -6.06 -20.37
C LEU A 87 10.89 -5.36 -20.00
N ASP A 88 11.69 -5.92 -19.09
CA ASP A 88 12.93 -5.28 -18.63
C ASP A 88 13.92 -5.06 -19.77
N VAL A 89 14.13 -6.10 -20.59
CA VAL A 89 15.00 -6.02 -21.76
C VAL A 89 14.42 -5.05 -22.80
N ILE A 90 13.11 -5.08 -23.01
CA ILE A 90 12.42 -4.17 -23.96
C ILE A 90 12.65 -2.70 -23.55
N LEU A 91 12.48 -2.39 -22.25
CA LEU A 91 12.72 -1.06 -21.71
C LEU A 91 14.19 -0.65 -21.86
N SER A 92 15.14 -1.51 -21.45
CA SER A 92 16.58 -1.25 -21.55
C SER A 92 17.06 -1.00 -22.99
N VAL A 93 16.50 -1.74 -23.96
CA VAL A 93 16.75 -1.50 -25.39
C VAL A 93 16.16 -0.15 -25.81
N GLY A 94 14.92 0.16 -25.41
CA GLY A 94 14.25 1.42 -25.73
C GLY A 94 15.03 2.67 -25.28
N TYR A 95 15.70 2.60 -24.13
CA TYR A 95 16.57 3.69 -23.68
C TYR A 95 17.83 3.87 -24.53
N ARG A 96 18.36 2.79 -25.13
CA ARG A 96 19.59 2.80 -25.94
C ARG A 96 19.35 3.11 -27.42
N VAL A 97 18.16 2.83 -27.93
CA VAL A 97 17.87 2.98 -29.36
C VAL A 97 17.86 4.45 -29.79
N ARG A 98 18.66 4.77 -30.81
CA ARG A 98 18.66 6.08 -31.47
C ARG A 98 17.72 6.11 -32.69
N SER A 99 16.42 6.24 -32.47
CA SER A 99 15.40 6.46 -33.52
C SER A 99 14.40 7.55 -33.10
N PRO A 100 13.57 8.06 -34.04
CA PRO A 100 12.40 8.86 -33.68
C PRO A 100 11.50 8.16 -32.66
N ARG A 101 11.22 6.85 -32.85
CA ARG A 101 10.44 6.03 -31.90
C ARG A 101 11.12 5.89 -30.55
N GLY A 102 12.43 5.62 -30.51
CA GLY A 102 13.19 5.61 -29.25
C GLY A 102 13.18 6.96 -28.53
N THR A 103 13.13 8.07 -29.28
CA THR A 103 13.00 9.42 -28.71
C THR A 103 11.61 9.66 -28.12
N GLN A 104 10.54 9.24 -28.81
CA GLN A 104 9.17 9.29 -28.28
C GLN A 104 9.04 8.44 -27.02
N PHE A 105 9.53 7.20 -27.05
CA PHE A 105 9.56 6.31 -25.89
C PHE A 105 10.25 6.94 -24.68
N ARG A 106 11.44 7.54 -24.87
CA ARG A 106 12.14 8.22 -23.76
C ARG A 106 11.39 9.45 -23.25
N ARG A 107 10.72 10.22 -24.12
CA ARG A 107 9.87 11.35 -23.69
C ARG A 107 8.68 10.87 -22.87
N TRP A 108 7.99 9.84 -23.34
CA TRP A 108 6.89 9.20 -22.61
C TRP A 108 7.36 8.70 -21.23
N ALA A 109 8.43 7.90 -21.19
CA ALA A 109 8.97 7.35 -19.94
C ALA A 109 9.43 8.45 -18.97
N THR A 110 10.04 9.53 -19.48
CA THR A 110 10.42 10.69 -18.68
C THR A 110 9.21 11.42 -18.10
N THR A 111 8.11 11.51 -18.83
CA THR A 111 6.86 12.11 -18.34
C THR A 111 6.26 11.26 -17.22
N VAL A 112 6.17 9.94 -17.41
CA VAL A 112 5.69 8.99 -16.39
C VAL A 112 6.55 9.08 -15.12
N LEU A 113 7.89 9.04 -15.28
CA LEU A 113 8.81 9.14 -14.16
C LEU A 113 8.71 10.49 -13.45
N ARG A 114 8.59 11.60 -14.20
CA ARG A 114 8.40 12.94 -13.63
C ARG A 114 7.10 13.02 -12.83
N GLU A 115 6.02 12.48 -13.37
CA GLU A 115 4.74 12.47 -12.67
C GLU A 115 4.84 11.71 -11.35
N TYR A 116 5.45 10.53 -11.38
CA TYR A 116 5.71 9.76 -10.17
C TYR A 116 6.58 10.53 -9.16
N LEU A 117 7.68 11.15 -9.60
CA LEU A 117 8.58 11.90 -8.72
C LEU A 117 7.94 13.17 -8.11
N VAL A 118 7.04 13.83 -8.84
CA VAL A 118 6.40 15.08 -8.39
C VAL A 118 5.12 14.82 -7.60
N LYS A 119 4.25 13.92 -8.08
CA LYS A 119 2.93 13.66 -7.50
C LYS A 119 2.89 12.45 -6.56
N GLY A 120 3.86 11.55 -6.67
CA GLY A 120 3.90 10.27 -5.95
C GLY A 120 3.13 9.13 -6.62
N PHE A 121 2.61 9.33 -7.84
CA PHE A 121 1.92 8.30 -8.62
C PHE A 121 2.03 8.60 -10.12
N ALA A 122 1.87 7.59 -10.98
CA ALA A 122 1.65 7.72 -12.42
C ALA A 122 0.48 6.79 -12.82
N MET A 123 -0.36 7.23 -13.76
CA MET A 123 -1.62 6.54 -14.05
C MET A 123 -2.00 6.68 -15.53
N ASP A 124 -2.58 5.62 -16.08
CA ASP A 124 -3.20 5.62 -17.41
C ASP A 124 -4.72 5.67 -17.27
N ASP A 125 -5.28 6.89 -17.25
CA ASP A 125 -6.72 7.13 -17.10
C ASP A 125 -7.57 6.51 -18.22
N ALA A 126 -7.05 6.47 -19.45
CA ALA A 126 -7.77 5.96 -20.60
C ALA A 126 -7.95 4.44 -20.48
N ARG A 127 -6.88 3.74 -20.11
CA ARG A 127 -6.89 2.30 -19.88
C ARG A 127 -7.75 1.91 -18.67
N LEU A 128 -7.68 2.65 -17.56
CA LEU A 128 -8.52 2.38 -16.39
C LEU A 128 -10.02 2.58 -16.62
N LYS A 129 -10.42 3.41 -17.60
CA LYS A 129 -11.83 3.60 -17.98
C LYS A 129 -12.37 2.48 -18.87
N GLN A 130 -11.50 1.75 -19.55
CA GLN A 130 -11.85 0.65 -20.44
C GLN A 130 -11.86 -0.66 -19.64
N ALA A 131 -12.95 -0.88 -18.89
CA ALA A 131 -13.08 -1.90 -17.85
C ALA A 131 -13.18 -3.36 -18.37
N GLU A 132 -13.06 -3.61 -19.67
CA GLU A 132 -13.38 -4.93 -20.25
C GLU A 132 -12.30 -6.00 -20.06
N GLN A 133 -11.07 -5.64 -19.67
CA GLN A 133 -9.93 -6.59 -19.60
C GLN A 133 -9.02 -6.50 -18.37
N TRP A 134 -9.11 -5.46 -17.52
CA TRP A 134 -8.08 -5.19 -16.50
C TRP A 134 -8.65 -4.91 -15.10
N ASP A 135 -8.52 -5.86 -14.18
CA ASP A 135 -9.03 -5.80 -12.79
C ASP A 135 -8.01 -5.21 -11.78
N TYR A 136 -7.22 -4.21 -12.19
CA TYR A 136 -6.32 -3.48 -11.27
C TYR A 136 -7.00 -2.26 -10.62
N PHE A 137 -8.22 -1.93 -11.06
CA PHE A 137 -8.98 -0.81 -10.51
C PHE A 137 -9.36 -1.05 -9.04
N ASP A 138 -9.78 -2.27 -8.71
CA ASP A 138 -10.10 -2.64 -7.33
C ASP A 138 -8.86 -2.66 -6.43
N GLU A 139 -7.72 -3.14 -6.94
CA GLU A 139 -6.44 -3.03 -6.24
C GLU A 139 -6.05 -1.57 -5.98
N TRP A 140 -6.23 -0.70 -6.97
CA TRP A 140 -5.96 0.73 -6.84
C TRP A 140 -6.90 1.39 -5.81
N LEU A 141 -8.19 1.05 -5.82
CA LEU A 141 -9.13 1.50 -4.80
C LEU A 141 -8.71 1.02 -3.40
N ALA A 142 -8.26 -0.22 -3.26
CA ALA A 142 -7.75 -0.75 -2.00
C ALA A 142 -6.51 0.02 -1.52
N ARG A 143 -5.54 0.28 -2.40
CA ARG A 143 -4.36 1.11 -2.08
C ARG A 143 -4.74 2.53 -1.69
N ILE A 144 -5.70 3.16 -2.37
CA ILE A 144 -6.21 4.47 -1.97
C ILE A 144 -6.88 4.40 -0.60
N ARG A 145 -7.68 3.37 -0.32
CA ARG A 145 -8.31 3.18 0.99
C ARG A 145 -7.25 3.05 2.09
N ASP A 146 -6.19 2.30 1.87
CA ASP A 146 -5.05 2.17 2.80
C ASP A 146 -4.30 3.50 2.98
N ILE A 147 -3.99 4.22 1.89
CA ILE A 147 -3.38 5.56 1.97
C ILE A 147 -4.31 6.54 2.72
N ARG A 148 -5.63 6.45 2.54
CA ARG A 148 -6.62 7.24 3.29
C ARG A 148 -6.70 6.81 4.76
N ALA A 149 -6.51 5.52 5.04
CA ALA A 149 -6.43 4.94 6.38
C ALA A 149 -5.20 5.40 7.14
N SER A 150 -4.12 5.77 6.43
CA SER A 150 -2.94 6.36 7.07
C SER A 150 -3.34 7.58 7.90
N GLU A 151 -3.03 7.49 9.19
CA GLU A 151 -3.67 8.21 10.30
C GLU A 151 -3.73 9.74 10.16
N LYS A 152 -2.80 10.31 9.40
CA LYS A 152 -2.68 11.75 9.23
C LYS A 152 -3.81 12.31 8.38
N ARG A 153 -4.25 11.60 7.33
CA ARG A 153 -5.26 12.12 6.40
C ARG A 153 -6.69 11.94 6.89
N PHE A 154 -6.99 10.87 7.64
CA PHE A 154 -8.33 10.61 8.17
C PHE A 154 -8.86 11.75 9.06
N TYR A 155 -8.17 12.03 10.17
CA TYR A 155 -8.59 13.08 11.10
C TYR A 155 -8.35 14.48 10.53
N GLN A 156 -7.42 14.63 9.59
CA GLN A 156 -7.31 15.86 8.81
C GLN A 156 -8.56 16.09 7.98
N LYS A 157 -9.04 15.13 7.20
CA LYS A 157 -10.26 15.29 6.39
C LYS A 157 -11.51 15.55 7.22
N VAL A 158 -11.68 14.81 8.32
CA VAL A 158 -12.78 15.07 9.27
C VAL A 158 -12.67 16.49 9.83
N ARG A 159 -11.47 16.94 10.20
CA ARG A 159 -11.22 18.31 10.65
C ARG A 159 -11.45 19.35 9.56
N ASP A 160 -11.02 19.09 8.34
CA ASP A 160 -11.14 20.00 7.20
C ASP A 160 -12.61 20.16 6.80
N LEU A 161 -13.39 19.08 6.90
CA LEU A 161 -14.84 19.15 6.77
C LEU A 161 -15.45 20.05 7.85
N TYR A 162 -15.17 19.82 9.12
CA TYR A 162 -15.80 20.62 10.18
C TYR A 162 -15.24 22.05 10.26
N ALA A 163 -14.07 22.30 9.67
CA ALA A 163 -13.57 23.66 9.43
C ALA A 163 -14.44 24.45 8.44
N THR A 164 -15.34 23.80 7.69
CA THR A 164 -16.38 24.47 6.88
C THR A 164 -17.55 25.01 7.70
N ALA A 165 -17.65 24.63 8.99
CA ALA A 165 -18.72 25.11 9.83
C ALA A 165 -18.55 26.61 10.12
N ILE A 166 -19.65 27.35 10.12
CA ILE A 166 -19.62 28.82 10.26
C ILE A 166 -19.13 29.28 11.64
N ASP A 167 -19.33 28.46 12.65
CA ASP A 167 -18.99 28.69 14.05
C ASP A 167 -17.69 27.95 14.46
N TYR A 168 -16.91 27.47 13.49
CA TYR A 168 -15.66 26.78 13.76
C TYR A 168 -14.54 27.76 14.16
N ASP A 169 -14.06 27.59 15.38
CA ASP A 169 -12.80 28.16 15.85
C ASP A 169 -11.84 27.05 16.31
N LYS A 170 -10.70 26.93 15.62
CA LYS A 170 -9.65 25.93 15.86
C LYS A 170 -9.04 26.02 17.26
N THR A 171 -9.06 27.19 17.89
CA THR A 171 -8.53 27.41 19.24
C THR A 171 -9.57 27.21 20.34
N SER A 172 -10.84 27.09 19.98
CA SER A 172 -11.92 26.91 20.94
C SER A 172 -11.86 25.53 21.64
N SER A 173 -12.11 25.55 22.95
CA SER A 173 -12.34 24.32 23.73
C SER A 173 -13.54 23.53 23.21
N GLN A 174 -14.53 24.23 22.62
CA GLN A 174 -15.72 23.65 22.00
C GLN A 174 -15.37 22.78 20.78
N ALA A 175 -14.50 23.25 19.87
CA ALA A 175 -14.06 22.47 18.73
C ALA A 175 -13.26 21.23 19.17
N GLN A 176 -12.38 21.36 20.16
CA GLN A 176 -11.63 20.22 20.70
C GLN A 176 -12.55 19.16 21.33
N ALA A 177 -13.54 19.59 22.13
CA ALA A 177 -14.52 18.70 22.73
C ALA A 177 -15.39 18.02 21.66
N PHE A 178 -15.76 18.75 20.61
CA PHE A 178 -16.50 18.22 19.47
C PHE A 178 -15.73 17.11 18.75
N PHE A 179 -14.45 17.33 18.40
CA PHE A 179 -13.65 16.29 17.73
C PHE A 179 -13.51 15.02 18.57
N LYS A 180 -13.35 15.15 19.89
CA LYS A 180 -13.34 14.00 20.81
C LYS A 180 -14.68 13.24 20.78
N LYS A 181 -15.81 13.95 20.73
CA LYS A 181 -17.14 13.34 20.61
C LYS A 181 -17.30 12.60 19.28
N VAL A 182 -16.93 13.22 18.16
CA VAL A 182 -16.97 12.59 16.83
C VAL A 182 -16.09 11.35 16.78
N GLN A 183 -14.86 11.43 17.30
CA GLN A 183 -13.96 10.28 17.35
C GLN A 183 -14.57 9.11 18.13
N ASN A 184 -15.17 9.38 19.30
CA ASN A 184 -15.83 8.34 20.09
C ASN A 184 -17.07 7.77 19.38
N LYS A 185 -17.85 8.59 18.65
CA LYS A 185 -18.98 8.10 17.86
C LYS A 185 -18.53 7.18 16.74
N MET A 186 -17.49 7.55 16.01
CA MET A 186 -16.93 6.71 14.94
C MET A 186 -16.36 5.39 15.48
N LEU A 187 -15.62 5.43 16.60
CA LEU A 187 -15.12 4.22 17.25
C LEU A 187 -16.27 3.35 17.78
N TRP A 188 -17.32 3.94 18.33
CA TRP A 188 -18.48 3.22 18.83
C TRP A 188 -19.23 2.50 17.72
N ALA A 189 -19.43 3.14 16.57
CA ALA A 189 -20.12 2.57 15.41
C ALA A 189 -19.47 1.30 14.83
N VAL A 190 -18.20 1.05 15.19
CA VAL A 190 -17.40 -0.10 14.75
C VAL A 190 -17.15 -1.08 15.89
N THR A 191 -16.82 -0.58 17.08
CA THR A 191 -16.32 -1.42 18.19
C THR A 191 -17.31 -1.60 19.35
N GLY A 192 -18.40 -0.82 19.36
CA GLY A 192 -19.31 -0.71 20.50
C GLY A 192 -18.66 -0.13 21.76
N LYS A 193 -17.50 0.54 21.64
CA LYS A 193 -16.72 1.08 22.75
C LYS A 193 -16.24 2.50 22.44
N THR A 194 -16.21 3.35 23.46
CA THR A 194 -15.49 4.62 23.40
C THR A 194 -13.98 4.40 23.40
N ALA A 195 -13.18 5.41 23.03
CA ALA A 195 -11.73 5.32 23.05
C ALA A 195 -11.18 4.88 24.43
N ALA A 196 -11.76 5.39 25.51
CA ALA A 196 -11.35 5.06 26.87
C ALA A 196 -11.64 3.59 27.21
N GLU A 197 -12.86 3.12 26.90
CA GLU A 197 -13.27 1.72 27.11
C GLU A 197 -12.48 0.76 26.22
N LEU A 198 -12.13 1.17 25.01
CA LEU A 198 -11.31 0.36 24.11
C LEU A 198 -9.90 0.14 24.69
N ILE A 199 -9.26 1.21 25.18
CA ILE A 199 -7.95 1.14 25.84
C ILE A 199 -8.04 0.27 27.09
N GLU A 200 -9.03 0.49 27.95
CA GLU A 200 -9.17 -0.29 29.18
C GLU A 200 -9.42 -1.77 28.90
N ASN A 201 -10.20 -2.09 27.88
CA ASN A 201 -10.57 -3.47 27.61
C ASN A 201 -9.47 -4.25 26.88
N ARG A 202 -8.62 -3.58 26.08
CA ARG A 202 -7.63 -4.22 25.20
C ARG A 202 -6.18 -4.04 25.58
N SER A 203 -5.86 -3.12 26.50
CA SER A 203 -4.50 -3.01 27.04
C SER A 203 -4.24 -4.15 28.02
N ASP A 204 -3.65 -5.24 27.55
CA ASP A 204 -3.36 -6.42 28.38
C ASP A 204 -1.84 -6.62 28.53
N PRO A 205 -1.24 -6.41 29.72
CA PRO A 205 0.19 -6.60 29.95
C PRO A 205 0.72 -8.01 29.65
N SER A 206 -0.15 -9.02 29.62
CA SER A 206 0.21 -10.41 29.37
C SER A 206 0.15 -10.80 27.89
N ALA A 207 -0.58 -10.03 27.09
CA ALA A 207 -0.68 -10.26 25.65
C ALA A 207 0.60 -9.78 24.92
N PRO A 208 0.94 -10.38 23.77
CA PRO A 208 1.99 -9.86 22.90
C PRO A 208 1.74 -8.37 22.59
N ASN A 209 2.79 -7.55 22.72
CA ASN A 209 2.73 -6.11 22.46
C ASN A 209 1.58 -5.39 23.19
N MET A 210 1.17 -5.89 24.35
CA MET A 210 0.03 -5.38 25.13
C MET A 210 -1.34 -5.44 24.44
N GLY A 211 -1.49 -6.24 23.39
CA GLY A 211 -2.71 -6.28 22.56
C GLY A 211 -2.78 -5.16 21.52
N LEU A 212 -1.71 -4.39 21.32
CA LEU A 212 -1.64 -3.46 20.19
C LEU A 212 -1.52 -4.23 18.88
N THR A 213 -2.16 -3.70 17.84
CA THR A 213 -2.14 -4.18 16.45
C THR A 213 -1.33 -3.26 15.54
N SER A 214 -1.12 -2.01 15.95
CA SER A 214 -0.36 -1.00 15.19
C SER A 214 0.34 -0.02 16.15
N TRP A 215 1.60 0.33 15.88
CA TRP A 215 2.36 1.35 16.60
C TRP A 215 3.52 1.87 15.74
N LYS A 216 4.15 2.97 16.19
CA LYS A 216 5.27 3.55 15.45
C LYS A 216 6.60 2.89 15.82
N GLY A 217 7.26 2.29 14.83
CA GLY A 217 8.58 1.67 14.98
C GLY A 217 8.49 0.18 15.33
N SER A 218 9.61 -0.40 15.76
CA SER A 218 9.71 -1.85 16.02
C SER A 218 9.29 -2.25 17.44
N ILE A 219 9.18 -1.30 18.37
CA ILE A 219 8.98 -1.58 19.80
C ILE A 219 7.85 -0.69 20.35
N VAL A 220 6.93 -1.29 21.11
CA VAL A 220 5.85 -0.58 21.82
C VAL A 220 6.42 0.37 22.86
N ARG A 221 5.96 1.63 22.82
CA ARG A 221 6.33 2.70 23.76
C ARG A 221 5.13 3.17 24.58
N LYS A 222 5.39 3.89 25.67
CA LYS A 222 4.37 4.45 26.56
C LYS A 222 3.37 5.39 25.84
N GLY A 223 3.78 6.04 24.77
CA GLY A 223 2.89 6.88 23.95
C GLY A 223 1.88 6.07 23.12
N ASP A 224 2.24 4.84 22.74
CA ASP A 224 1.41 3.99 21.88
C ASP A 224 0.23 3.40 22.66
N VAL A 225 0.43 3.04 23.93
CA VAL A 225 -0.60 2.37 24.75
C VAL A 225 -1.78 3.27 25.13
N GLY A 226 -1.60 4.59 25.10
CA GLY A 226 -2.65 5.58 25.38
C GLY A 226 -3.55 5.90 24.19
N THR A 227 -3.30 5.24 23.06
CA THR A 227 -3.92 5.57 21.78
C THR A 227 -4.88 4.45 21.36
N ALA A 228 -6.19 4.71 21.45
CA ALA A 228 -7.23 3.70 21.24
C ALA A 228 -7.16 3.00 19.87
N LYS A 229 -6.81 3.74 18.81
CA LYS A 229 -6.70 3.20 17.43
C LYS A 229 -5.67 2.06 17.32
N ASN A 230 -4.64 2.08 18.16
CA ASN A 230 -3.56 1.09 18.14
C ASN A 230 -4.05 -0.29 18.61
N TYR A 231 -5.27 -0.39 19.14
CA TYR A 231 -5.91 -1.63 19.56
C TYR A 231 -7.00 -2.09 18.60
N LEU A 232 -7.23 -1.40 17.46
CA LEU A 232 -8.23 -1.81 16.48
C LEU A 232 -7.75 -3.00 15.67
N LYS A 233 -8.64 -3.97 15.44
CA LYS A 233 -8.38 -5.11 14.56
C LYS A 233 -8.42 -4.68 13.09
N ALA A 234 -7.86 -5.49 12.20
CA ALA A 234 -7.80 -5.17 10.77
C ALA A 234 -9.21 -4.93 10.18
N GLU A 235 -10.19 -5.75 10.56
CA GLU A 235 -11.58 -5.65 10.11
C GLU A 235 -12.24 -4.35 10.63
N GLU A 236 -11.95 -3.98 11.88
CA GLU A 236 -12.45 -2.75 12.49
C GLU A 236 -11.82 -1.50 11.85
N VAL A 237 -10.55 -1.57 11.47
CA VAL A 237 -9.88 -0.49 10.72
C VAL A 237 -10.52 -0.33 9.35
N GLU A 238 -10.74 -1.43 8.62
CA GLU A 238 -11.41 -1.41 7.31
C GLU A 238 -12.82 -0.80 7.41
N GLU A 239 -13.60 -1.25 8.38
CA GLU A 239 -14.95 -0.77 8.61
C GLU A 239 -15.00 0.71 9.00
N LEU A 240 -14.12 1.14 9.90
CA LEU A 240 -13.96 2.54 10.27
C LEU A 240 -13.61 3.41 9.06
N ASN A 241 -12.70 2.94 8.20
CA ASN A 241 -12.32 3.65 6.99
C ASN A 241 -13.50 3.78 6.02
N ARG A 242 -14.31 2.72 5.86
CA ARG A 242 -15.49 2.74 5.00
C ARG A 242 -16.51 3.77 5.47
N ILE A 243 -16.85 3.78 6.76
CA ILE A 243 -17.81 4.74 7.35
C ILE A 243 -17.32 6.17 7.13
N VAL A 244 -16.04 6.44 7.35
CA VAL A 244 -15.51 7.80 7.24
C VAL A 244 -15.42 8.28 5.81
N VAL A 245 -15.05 7.42 4.85
CA VAL A 245 -15.11 7.81 3.44
C VAL A 245 -16.54 8.18 3.03
N MET A 246 -17.52 7.34 3.37
CA MET A 246 -18.92 7.62 3.05
C MET A 246 -19.42 8.91 3.73
N TYR A 247 -19.05 9.15 4.99
CA TYR A 247 -19.44 10.36 5.69
C TYR A 247 -18.77 11.61 5.10
N LEU A 248 -17.50 11.52 4.70
CA LEU A 248 -16.80 12.64 4.05
C LEU A 248 -17.44 13.00 2.71
N ASP A 249 -17.78 12.01 1.88
CA ASP A 249 -18.43 12.25 0.59
C ASP A 249 -19.83 12.88 0.78
N TYR A 250 -20.61 12.38 1.75
CA TYR A 250 -21.88 12.98 2.16
C TYR A 250 -21.68 14.44 2.58
N ALA A 251 -20.68 14.68 3.41
CA ALA A 251 -20.45 15.98 3.99
C ALA A 251 -19.88 16.99 2.98
N GLU A 252 -19.06 16.54 2.03
CA GLU A 252 -18.59 17.35 0.90
C GLU A 252 -19.76 17.78 -0.01
N ASP A 253 -20.71 16.88 -0.29
CA ASP A 253 -21.95 17.24 -1.00
C ASP A 253 -22.75 18.31 -0.24
N GLN A 254 -22.91 18.16 1.08
CA GLN A 254 -23.59 19.17 1.90
C GLN A 254 -22.88 20.54 1.84
N ALA A 255 -21.54 20.55 1.92
CA ALA A 255 -20.76 21.78 1.83
C ALA A 255 -20.86 22.44 0.43
N LYS A 256 -20.81 21.65 -0.65
CA LYS A 256 -20.97 22.13 -2.04
C LYS A 256 -22.32 22.77 -2.31
N ARG A 257 -23.37 22.37 -1.59
CA ARG A 257 -24.71 22.97 -1.67
C ARG A 257 -24.80 24.37 -1.06
N ARG A 258 -23.67 24.96 -0.60
CA ARG A 258 -23.53 26.34 -0.08
C ARG A 258 -24.51 26.67 1.05
N ARG A 259 -24.97 25.67 1.80
CA ARG A 259 -25.76 25.90 3.01
C ARG A 259 -24.78 26.06 4.17
N PRO A 260 -24.81 27.19 4.90
CA PRO A 260 -24.03 27.31 6.12
C PRO A 260 -24.52 26.23 7.11
N VAL A 261 -23.58 25.48 7.67
CA VAL A 261 -23.85 24.43 8.67
C VAL A 261 -23.03 24.77 9.91
N THR A 262 -23.64 24.66 11.09
CA THR A 262 -22.98 24.83 12.39
C THR A 262 -22.36 23.52 12.87
N MET A 263 -21.44 23.59 13.83
CA MET A 263 -20.86 22.40 14.46
C MET A 263 -21.94 21.49 15.08
N ALA A 264 -23.00 22.07 15.66
CA ALA A 264 -24.11 21.30 16.23
C ALA A 264 -24.91 20.53 15.17
N GLU A 265 -25.25 21.18 14.05
CA GLU A 265 -25.93 20.54 12.92
C GLU A 265 -25.08 19.45 12.29
N TRP A 266 -23.77 19.66 12.24
CA TRP A 266 -22.81 18.66 11.79
C TRP A 266 -22.79 17.40 12.67
N ALA A 267 -22.87 17.55 13.99
CA ALA A 267 -23.05 16.41 14.90
C ALA A 267 -24.38 15.70 14.68
N ALA A 268 -25.48 16.44 14.50
CA ALA A 268 -26.80 15.85 14.25
C ALA A 268 -26.82 15.07 12.91
N LYS A 269 -26.17 15.63 11.87
CA LYS A 269 -26.00 14.95 10.58
C LYS A 269 -25.16 13.69 10.69
N LEU A 270 -24.12 13.67 11.53
CA LEU A 270 -23.35 12.46 11.80
C LEU A 270 -24.22 11.37 12.44
N ASP A 271 -25.05 11.73 13.43
CA ASP A 271 -25.93 10.77 14.10
C ASP A 271 -26.97 10.20 13.13
N ALA A 272 -27.59 11.06 12.32
CA ALA A 272 -28.52 10.64 11.28
C ALA A 272 -27.83 9.75 10.23
N PHE A 273 -26.60 10.09 9.82
CA PHE A 273 -25.83 9.30 8.87
C PHE A 273 -25.50 7.91 9.42
N LEU A 274 -25.02 7.81 10.66
CA LEU A 274 -24.70 6.54 11.30
C LEU A 274 -25.96 5.67 11.44
N SER A 275 -27.05 6.26 11.95
CA SER A 275 -28.34 5.57 12.09
C SER A 275 -28.89 5.07 10.74
N PHE A 276 -28.82 5.90 9.69
CA PHE A 276 -29.25 5.52 8.33
C PHE A 276 -28.45 4.33 7.76
N ASN A 277 -27.17 4.20 8.14
CA ASN A 277 -26.33 3.08 7.74
C ASN A 277 -26.38 1.89 8.73
N GLU A 278 -27.46 1.80 9.52
CA GLU A 278 -27.71 0.72 10.49
C GLU A 278 -26.57 0.56 11.52
N ARG A 279 -25.94 1.68 11.89
CA ARG A 279 -24.88 1.72 12.91
C ARG A 279 -25.42 2.16 14.26
N ASP A 280 -24.89 1.54 15.32
CA ASP A 280 -25.14 1.99 16.68
C ASP A 280 -24.54 3.38 16.90
N VAL A 281 -25.37 4.29 17.42
CA VAL A 281 -24.97 5.67 17.70
C VAL A 281 -24.70 5.85 19.18
N LEU A 282 -23.53 6.38 19.52
CA LEU A 282 -23.18 6.73 20.89
C LEU A 282 -24.02 7.93 21.37
N THR A 283 -24.98 7.66 22.25
CA THR A 283 -25.89 8.66 22.86
C THR A 283 -25.46 9.10 24.26
N HIS A 284 -24.43 8.48 24.84
CA HIS A 284 -23.92 8.75 26.19
C HIS A 284 -22.41 9.05 26.18
N ALA A 285 -21.87 9.52 27.31
CA ALA A 285 -20.43 9.86 27.43
C ALA A 285 -19.50 8.63 27.50
N GLY A 286 -20.05 7.42 27.63
CA GLY A 286 -19.31 6.20 27.96
C GLY A 286 -19.26 6.00 29.48
N ARG A 287 -18.73 4.85 29.90
CA ARG A 287 -18.64 4.47 31.31
C ARG A 287 -17.29 4.81 31.94
N LEU A 288 -16.28 5.08 31.13
CA LEU A 288 -14.92 5.31 31.56
C LEU A 288 -14.38 6.65 31.06
N ARG A 289 -13.71 7.39 31.96
CA ARG A 289 -13.02 8.64 31.58
C ARG A 289 -11.67 8.34 30.94
N MET A 290 -11.30 9.17 29.96
CA MET A 290 -10.05 9.00 29.20
C MET A 290 -8.80 9.12 30.07
N ASP A 291 -8.78 10.00 31.07
CA ASP A 291 -7.64 10.17 31.98
C ASP A 291 -7.42 8.92 32.86
N VAL A 292 -8.50 8.27 33.27
CA VAL A 292 -8.45 6.98 33.99
C VAL A 292 -7.92 5.89 33.09
N ALA A 293 -8.43 5.78 31.85
CA ALA A 293 -7.95 4.80 30.87
C ALA A 293 -6.45 4.99 30.55
N GLN A 294 -5.99 6.23 30.39
CA GLN A 294 -4.57 6.54 30.15
C GLN A 294 -3.67 6.16 31.33
N LYS A 295 -4.09 6.47 32.57
CA LYS A 295 -3.35 6.06 33.78
C LYS A 295 -3.28 4.54 33.90
N LEU A 296 -4.37 3.85 33.61
CA LEU A 296 -4.42 2.39 33.62
C LEU A 296 -3.49 1.78 32.58
N ALA A 297 -3.55 2.26 31.33
CA ALA A 297 -2.66 1.81 30.26
C ALA A 297 -1.18 2.08 30.56
N ALA A 298 -0.87 3.24 31.16
CA ALA A 298 0.49 3.58 31.59
C ALA A 298 1.03 2.61 32.65
N ARG A 299 0.22 2.29 33.67
CA ARG A 299 0.58 1.31 34.71
C ARG A 299 0.76 -0.09 34.13
N ARG A 300 -0.14 -0.50 33.23
CA ARG A 300 -0.08 -1.78 32.51
C ARG A 300 1.18 -1.86 31.64
N PHE A 301 1.60 -0.75 31.04
CA PHE A 301 2.83 -0.68 30.25
C PHE A 301 4.08 -0.85 31.11
N GLU A 302 4.11 -0.28 32.31
CA GLU A 302 5.23 -0.46 33.24
C GLU A 302 5.41 -1.93 33.62
N MET A 303 4.31 -2.68 33.81
CA MET A 303 4.36 -4.13 34.03
C MET A 303 4.88 -4.89 32.80
N PHE A 304 4.34 -4.57 31.61
CA PHE A 304 4.77 -5.18 30.34
C PHE A 304 6.25 -4.93 30.04
N ASP A 305 6.72 -3.69 30.18
CA ASP A 305 8.10 -3.31 29.92
C ASP A 305 9.07 -3.97 30.91
N ALA A 306 8.70 -4.10 32.18
CA ALA A 306 9.49 -4.83 33.17
C ALA A 306 9.62 -6.33 32.81
N ASN A 307 8.52 -6.96 32.40
CA ASN A 307 8.52 -8.36 31.96
C ASN A 307 9.37 -8.54 30.70
N ARG A 308 9.24 -7.64 29.72
CA ARG A 308 10.04 -7.64 28.49
C ARG A 308 11.53 -7.54 28.79
N ARG A 309 11.96 -6.57 29.60
CA ARG A 309 13.38 -6.43 29.98
C ARG A 309 13.92 -7.66 30.71
N THR A 310 13.10 -8.26 31.56
CA THR A 310 13.48 -9.50 32.27
C THR A 310 13.65 -10.67 31.29
N ALA A 311 12.77 -10.78 30.29
CA ALA A 311 12.88 -11.80 29.25
C ALA A 311 14.09 -11.55 28.32
N GLU A 312 14.34 -10.30 27.93
CA GLU A 312 15.51 -9.90 27.13
C GLU A 312 16.82 -10.19 27.87
N ALA A 313 16.91 -9.89 29.17
CA ALA A 313 18.07 -10.21 29.99
C ALA A 313 18.32 -11.72 30.06
N ARG A 314 17.27 -12.53 30.31
CA ARG A 314 17.39 -13.99 30.33
C ARG A 314 17.83 -14.56 28.97
N ALA A 315 17.29 -14.04 27.88
CA ALA A 315 17.66 -14.48 26.54
C ALA A 315 19.11 -14.12 26.19
N ALA A 316 19.60 -12.96 26.66
CA ALA A 316 21.01 -12.58 26.53
C ALA A 316 21.92 -13.52 27.34
N ASP A 317 21.55 -13.81 28.59
CA ASP A 317 22.30 -14.75 29.44
C ASP A 317 22.35 -16.16 28.81
N GLU A 318 21.23 -16.66 28.27
CA GLU A 318 21.15 -17.94 27.58
C GLU A 318 22.01 -17.97 26.29
N ALA A 319 22.02 -16.88 25.53
CA ALA A 319 22.84 -16.76 24.33
C ALA A 319 24.34 -16.72 24.66
N ASP A 320 24.73 -16.01 25.73
CA ASP A 320 26.10 -15.96 26.21
C ASP A 320 26.55 -17.35 26.70
N ILE A 321 25.71 -18.09 27.42
CA ILE A 321 25.99 -19.47 27.84
C ILE A 321 26.18 -20.38 26.62
N ALA A 322 25.26 -20.32 25.65
CA ALA A 322 25.36 -21.13 24.43
C ALA A 322 26.65 -20.83 23.64
N HIS A 323 27.04 -19.55 23.57
CA HIS A 323 28.29 -19.14 22.92
C HIS A 323 29.52 -19.68 23.66
N LEU A 324 29.53 -19.62 25.00
CA LEU A 324 30.62 -20.18 25.82
C LEU A 324 30.72 -21.71 25.66
N GLU A 325 29.60 -22.42 25.59
CA GLU A 325 29.56 -23.87 25.34
C GLU A 325 30.11 -24.24 23.95
N GLU A 326 29.79 -23.45 22.91
CA GLU A 326 30.35 -23.63 21.57
C GLU A 326 31.87 -23.41 21.56
N MET A 327 32.35 -22.36 22.22
CA MET A 327 33.78 -22.10 22.38
C MET A 327 34.50 -23.23 23.11
N GLU A 328 33.90 -23.79 24.17
CA GLU A 328 34.45 -24.92 24.91
C GLU A 328 34.51 -26.19 24.05
N LYS A 329 33.45 -26.49 23.28
CA LYS A 329 33.44 -27.61 22.32
C LYS A 329 34.54 -27.45 21.26
N ALA A 330 34.70 -26.25 20.70
CA ALA A 330 35.75 -25.96 19.72
C ALA A 330 37.16 -26.12 20.31
N ALA A 331 37.38 -25.70 21.56
CA ALA A 331 38.65 -25.86 22.27
C ALA A 331 38.98 -27.33 22.59
N LYS A 332 37.97 -28.13 23.00
CA LYS A 332 38.13 -29.58 23.23
C LYS A 332 38.38 -30.36 21.93
N GLY A 333 37.76 -29.94 20.82
CA GLY A 333 38.02 -30.50 19.49
C GLY A 333 39.47 -30.30 19.03
N ARG A 334 40.05 -29.12 19.28
CA ARG A 334 41.47 -28.84 18.98
C ARG A 334 42.47 -29.65 19.81
N LYS A 335 42.15 -30.02 21.05
CA LYS A 335 43.02 -30.84 21.91
C LYS A 335 43.04 -32.34 21.56
N LYS A 336 42.04 -32.85 20.83
CA LYS A 336 41.96 -34.28 20.45
C LYS A 336 42.59 -34.60 19.09
N GLY A 337 43.00 -33.59 18.32
CA GLY A 337 43.62 -33.75 17.00
C GLY A 337 45.07 -33.30 16.91
N GLY A 338 45.75 -33.13 18.05
CA GLY A 338 47.15 -32.73 18.16
C GLY A 338 48.04 -33.87 18.63
#